data_AF-A0A2I1ED53-F1
#
_entry.id   AF-A0A2I1ED53-F1
#
_cell.length_a   1.000
_cell.length_b   1.000
_cell.length_c   1.000
_cell.angle_alpha   90.00
_cell.angle_beta   90.00
_cell.angle_gamma   90.00
#
_symmetry.space_group_name_H-M   'P 1'
#
loop_
_entity.id
_entity.type
_entity.pdbx_description
1 polymer ?
#
loop_
_entity_poly.entity_id
_entity_poly.type
_entity_poly.pdbx_seq_one_letter_code
_entity_poly.pdbx_strand_id
1 'polypeptide(L)' 'GKKCPKKRVSILAACNAFGNKKLPLLFIYKYEIPYVLKEIEKKFLSIWYY' A
#
# COMPACT_ATOMS: atom_id res chain seq x y z
N GLY A 1 9.02 23.88 -18.24
CA GLY A 1 8.19 23.74 -17.02
C GLY A 1 8.76 22.65 -16.13
N LYS A 2 8.93 22.91 -14.83
CA LYS A 2 9.44 21.91 -13.87
C LYS A 2 8.38 20.82 -13.66
N LYS A 3 8.68 19.56 -14.00
CA LYS A 3 7.82 18.41 -13.69
C LYS A 3 7.84 18.19 -12.18
N CYS A 4 6.74 18.49 -11.50
CA CYS A 4 6.60 18.15 -10.08
C CYS A 4 6.51 16.62 -9.91
N PRO A 5 7.31 16.01 -9.02
CA PRO A 5 7.18 14.60 -8.71
C PRO A 5 5.83 14.35 -8.02
N LYS A 6 5.02 13.47 -8.60
CA LYS A 6 3.75 13.03 -7.99
C LYS A 6 4.08 12.04 -6.87
N LYS A 7 3.55 12.28 -5.66
CA LYS A 7 3.57 11.28 -4.59
C LYS A 7 2.75 10.08 -5.04
N ARG A 8 3.32 8.88 -4.98
CA ARG A 8 2.68 7.61 -5.39
C ARG A 8 2.81 6.59 -4.28
N VAL A 9 1.83 5.71 -4.21
CA VAL A 9 1.81 4.53 -3.35
C VAL A 9 1.49 3.35 -4.24
N SER A 10 2.18 2.21 -4.08
CA SER A 10 1.74 0.98 -4.76
C SER A 10 1.19 -0.02 -3.77
N ILE A 11 0.15 -0.69 -4.24
CA ILE A 11 -0.66 -1.63 -3.49
C ILE A 11 -0.68 -2.91 -4.32
N LEU A 12 -0.26 -4.02 -3.71
CA LEU A 12 -0.52 -5.36 -4.22
C LEU A 12 -1.87 -5.81 -3.73
N ALA A 13 -2.75 -6.02 -4.69
CA ALA A 13 -3.95 -6.81 -4.50
C ALA A 13 -3.63 -8.25 -4.91
N ALA A 14 -3.88 -9.20 -4.00
CA ALA A 14 -3.66 -10.62 -4.26
C ALA A 14 -4.89 -11.43 -3.83
N CYS A 15 -5.00 -12.63 -4.37
CA CYS A 15 -6.01 -13.62 -3.99
C CYS A 15 -5.33 -14.99 -3.87
N ASN A 16 -6.03 -15.94 -3.24
CA ASN A 16 -5.56 -17.32 -3.21
C ASN A 16 -5.59 -17.95 -4.61
N ALA A 17 -4.95 -19.11 -4.79
CA ALA A 17 -4.81 -19.77 -6.11
C ALA A 17 -6.15 -20.02 -6.82
N PHE A 18 -7.22 -20.25 -6.07
CA PHE A 18 -8.57 -20.46 -6.59
C PHE A 18 -9.31 -19.15 -6.92
N GLY A 19 -8.76 -17.99 -6.56
CA GLY A 19 -9.36 -16.67 -6.78
C GLY A 19 -10.59 -16.36 -5.93
N ASN A 20 -11.00 -17.27 -5.04
CA ASN A 20 -12.22 -17.14 -4.24
C ASN A 20 -12.03 -16.43 -2.89
N LYS A 21 -10.78 -16.34 -2.40
CA LYS A 21 -10.45 -15.59 -1.19
C LYS A 21 -9.49 -14.46 -1.55
N LYS A 22 -9.96 -13.23 -1.37
CA LYS A 22 -9.13 -12.03 -1.50
C LYS A 22 -8.20 -11.95 -0.29
N LEU A 23 -6.91 -11.77 -0.56
CA LEU A 23 -5.95 -11.48 0.49
C LEU A 23 -6.06 -9.99 0.86
N PRO A 24 -5.65 -9.61 2.07
CA PRO A 24 -5.55 -8.20 2.43
C PRO A 24 -4.67 -7.44 1.44
N LEU A 25 -5.02 -6.19 1.16
CA LEU A 25 -4.22 -5.31 0.31
C LEU A 25 -2.85 -5.08 0.95
N LEU A 26 -1.77 -5.25 0.20
CA LEU A 26 -0.41 -5.11 0.69
C LEU A 26 0.21 -3.84 0.12
N PHE A 27 0.67 -2.91 0.94
CA PHE A 27 1.46 -1.78 0.42
C PHE A 27 2.85 -2.28 0.04
N ILE A 28 3.18 -2.21 -1.26
CA ILE A 28 4.52 -2.52 -1.75
C ILE A 28 5.18 -1.20 -2.13
N TYR A 29 5.82 -0.48 -1.21
CA TYR A 29 6.74 0.59 -1.62
C TYR A 29 7.88 0.91 -0.64
N LYS A 30 8.95 1.42 -1.26
CA LYS A 30 10.28 1.83 -0.79
C LYS A 30 10.33 3.04 0.17
N TYR A 31 9.19 3.58 0.62
CA TYR A 31 9.11 4.82 1.40
C TYR A 31 8.53 4.52 2.80
N GLU A 32 9.30 4.86 3.85
CA GLU A 32 9.04 4.53 5.26
C GLU A 32 7.57 4.70 5.70
N ILE A 33 6.92 5.81 5.33
CA ILE A 33 5.47 5.99 5.35
C ILE A 33 5.13 7.00 4.23
N PRO A 34 4.34 6.64 3.21
CA PRO A 34 3.89 7.62 2.23
C PRO A 34 2.96 8.65 2.89
N TYR A 35 3.11 9.92 2.51
CA TYR A 35 2.35 11.04 3.10
C TYR A 35 0.83 10.83 3.14
N VAL A 36 0.27 10.13 2.15
CA VAL A 36 -1.16 9.77 2.09
C VAL A 36 -1.60 8.91 3.29
N LEU A 37 -0.68 8.19 3.91
CA LEU A 37 -0.91 7.34 5.08
C LEU A 37 -0.35 7.96 6.37
N LYS A 38 0.07 9.24 6.35
CA LYS A 38 0.72 9.89 7.51
C LYS A 38 -0.20 9.98 8.74
N GLU A 39 -1.52 10.04 8.52
CA GLU A 39 -2.53 10.19 9.57
C GLU A 39 -3.31 8.90 9.85
N ILE A 40 -3.01 7.81 9.13
CA ILE A 40 -3.66 6.52 9.36
C ILE A 40 -2.74 5.71 10.26
N GLU A 41 -3.20 5.38 11.47
CA GLU A 41 -2.42 4.52 12.36
C GLU A 41 -2.24 3.14 11.74
N LYS A 42 -1.00 2.61 11.80
CA LYS A 42 -0.65 1.31 11.22
C LYS A 42 -1.54 0.16 11.71
N LYS A 43 -2.13 0.26 12.90
CA LYS A 43 -3.06 -0.75 13.46
C LYS A 43 -4.39 -0.86 12.70
N PHE A 44 -4.81 0.21 12.01
CA PHE A 44 -6.00 0.19 11.15
C PHE A 44 -5.68 -0.27 9.73
N LEU A 45 -4.40 -0.41 9.38
CA LEU A 45 -3.97 -0.97 8.12
C LEU A 45 -3.93 -2.49 8.28
N SER A 46 -4.83 -3.19 7.58
CA SER A 46 -4.85 -4.66 7.47
C SER A 46 -3.65 -5.20 6.66
N ILE A 47 -2.44 -4.76 6.98
CA ILE A 47 -1.29 -4.78 6.07
C ILE A 47 -0.04 -5.26 6.80
N TRP A 48 0.65 -6.22 6.21
CA TRP A 48 1.95 -6.68 6.66
C TRP A 48 3.05 -5.85 6.01
N TYR A 49 3.84 -5.18 6.84
CA TYR A 49 5.09 -4.53 6.44
C TYR A 49 6.20 -5.57 6.54
N TYR A 50 6.93 -5.81 5.45
CA TYR A 50 8.16 -6.60 5.44
C TYR A 50 9.36 -5.67 5.27
#